data_AF-A0A9E1R0D4-F1
#
_entry.id   AF-A0A9E1R0D4-F1
#
_cell.length_a   1.000
_cell.length_b   1.000
_cell.length_c   1.000
_cell.angle_alpha   90.00
_cell.angle_beta   90.00
_cell.angle_gamma   90.00
#
_symmetry.space_group_name_H-M   'P 1'
#
loop_
_entity.id
_entity.type
_entity.pdbx_description
1 polymer ?
#
loop_
_entity_poly.entity_id
_entity_poly.type
_entity_poly.pdbx_seq_one_letter_code
_entity_poly.pdbx_strand_id
1 'polypeptide(L)'
;MTEFSDKYTRIVVAVDPAVGAGRSNSETGIIVAGLGVDQFAYVMDDLSFKGSPAKWAYKVISAYWEYKADRVVAEINQGGDLVEQLLRSFDPKVSYKGVRASRGKVTRA
;
A
#
# COMPACT_ATOMS: atom_id res chain seq x y z
N MET A 1 19.61 5.77 -14.76
CA MET A 1 18.18 5.47 -15.03
C MET A 1 18.13 3.99 -15.44
N THR A 2 17.92 2.97 -14.60
CA THR A 2 17.45 2.86 -13.20
C THR A 2 17.87 1.45 -12.71
N GLU A 3 18.81 1.31 -11.76
CA GLU A 3 19.39 0.03 -11.28
C GLU A 3 18.42 -0.86 -10.47
N PHE A 4 17.17 -0.45 -10.29
CA PHE A 4 16.20 -1.18 -9.47
C PHE A 4 15.54 -2.36 -10.20
N SER A 5 15.44 -2.30 -11.53
CA SER A 5 14.69 -3.32 -12.31
C SER A 5 15.35 -4.69 -12.31
N ASP A 6 16.69 -4.76 -12.22
CA ASP A 6 17.41 -6.04 -12.30
C ASP A 6 17.45 -6.79 -10.97
N LYS A 7 17.08 -6.13 -9.86
CA LYS A 7 17.13 -6.70 -8.51
C LYS A 7 15.79 -7.25 -8.04
N TYR A 8 14.68 -6.70 -8.52
CA TYR A 8 13.34 -7.04 -8.04
C TYR A 8 12.45 -7.57 -9.16
N THR A 9 11.84 -8.73 -8.92
CA THR A 9 10.87 -9.36 -9.83
C THR A 9 9.47 -8.77 -9.71
N ARG A 10 9.19 -8.07 -8.61
CA ARG A 10 7.94 -7.36 -8.36
C ARG A 10 8.14 -6.26 -7.34
N ILE A 11 7.46 -5.14 -7.52
CA ILE A 11 7.37 -4.07 -6.54
C ILE A 11 5.89 -3.81 -6.23
N VAL A 12 5.55 -3.68 -4.95
CA VAL A 12 4.20 -3.35 -4.49
C VAL A 12 4.23 -2.18 -3.53
N VAL A 13 3.14 -1.41 -3.53
CA VAL A 13 2.84 -0.45 -2.46
C VAL A 13 1.77 -1.06 -1.56
N ALA A 14 2.13 -1.39 -0.34
CA ALA A 14 1.20 -1.89 0.68
C ALA A 14 0.60 -0.74 1.47
N VAL A 15 -0.71 -0.78 1.69
CA VAL A 15 -1.47 0.25 2.41
C VAL A 15 -2.29 -0.40 3.51
N ASP A 16 -2.05 0.03 4.75
CA ASP A 16 -2.90 -0.25 5.92
C ASP A 16 -3.67 1.04 6.30
N PRO A 17 -4.90 1.22 5.78
CA PRO A 17 -5.60 2.48 5.82
C PRO A 17 -6.17 2.77 7.21
N ALA A 18 -5.97 4.00 7.69
CA ALA A 18 -6.68 4.54 8.85
C ALA A 18 -8.10 5.00 8.47
N VAL A 19 -8.97 4.11 7.99
CA VAL A 19 -10.36 4.44 7.67
C VAL A 19 -11.34 4.00 8.78
N GLY A 20 -12.36 4.81 9.04
CA GLY A 20 -13.40 4.55 10.07
C GLY A 20 -13.67 5.74 11.01
N ALA A 21 -14.84 5.72 11.65
CA ALA A 21 -15.24 6.75 12.63
C ALA A 21 -14.24 6.80 13.80
N GLY A 22 -13.71 7.99 14.09
CA GLY A 22 -12.72 8.21 15.16
C GLY A 22 -11.25 8.03 14.78
N ARG A 23 -10.93 7.65 13.53
CA ARG A 23 -9.55 7.47 13.04
C ARG A 23 -9.01 8.62 12.17
N SER A 24 -9.68 9.78 12.15
CA SER A 24 -9.27 10.93 11.31
C SER A 24 -7.87 11.49 11.64
N ASN A 25 -7.28 11.07 12.76
CA ASN A 25 -5.94 11.45 13.21
C ASN A 25 -5.02 10.23 13.41
N SER A 26 -5.39 9.08 12.88
CA SER A 26 -4.58 7.86 12.89
C SER A 26 -3.62 7.86 11.70
N GLU A 27 -2.45 7.26 11.90
CA GLU A 27 -1.47 7.08 10.84
C GLU A 27 -1.92 5.97 9.89
N THR A 28 -1.79 6.22 8.59
CA THR A 28 -1.96 5.20 7.54
C THR A 28 -0.59 4.62 7.24
N GLY A 29 -0.46 3.30 7.43
CA GLY A 29 0.75 2.58 7.09
C GLY A 29 0.92 2.50 5.57
N ILE A 30 2.06 2.93 5.05
CA ILE A 30 2.37 2.84 3.61
C ILE A 30 3.79 2.31 3.46
N ILE A 31 3.94 1.14 2.84
CA ILE A 31 5.24 0.51 2.62
C ILE A 31 5.45 0.26 1.14
N VAL A 32 6.62 0.61 0.61
CA VAL A 32 7.08 0.13 -0.69
C VAL A 32 7.93 -1.10 -0.46
N ALA A 33 7.54 -2.22 -1.07
CA ALA A 33 8.26 -3.48 -0.93
C ALA A 33 8.57 -4.12 -2.28
N GLY A 34 9.79 -4.63 -2.43
CA GLY A 34 10.25 -5.38 -3.58
C GLY A 34 10.42 -6.86 -3.26
N LEU A 35 10.03 -7.75 -4.18
CA LEU A 35 10.41 -9.16 -4.15
C LEU A 35 11.70 -9.31 -4.96
N GLY A 36 12.80 -9.64 -4.29
CA GLY A 36 14.09 -9.86 -4.92
C GLY A 36 14.08 -11.07 -5.86
N VAL A 37 15.02 -11.11 -6.79
CA VAL A 37 15.29 -12.30 -7.63
C VAL A 37 15.74 -13.52 -6.81
N ASP A 38 16.19 -13.29 -5.59
CA ASP A 38 16.55 -14.28 -4.57
C ASP A 38 15.36 -14.77 -3.74
N GLN A 39 14.14 -14.36 -4.10
CA GLN A 39 12.88 -14.73 -3.44
C GLN A 39 12.71 -14.17 -2.02
N PHE A 40 13.52 -13.20 -1.61
CA PHE A 40 13.33 -12.46 -0.36
C PHE A 40 12.53 -11.18 -0.61
N ALA A 41 11.72 -10.80 0.38
CA ALA A 41 11.01 -9.52 0.36
C ALA A 41 11.84 -8.46 1.07
N TYR A 42 11.94 -7.29 0.44
CA TYR A 42 12.70 -6.14 0.94
C TYR A 42 11.78 -4.94 1.09
N VAL A 43 11.82 -4.31 2.26
CA VAL A 43 11.23 -2.97 2.43
C VAL A 43 12.18 -1.97 1.78
N MET A 44 11.67 -1.28 0.75
CA MET A 44 12.42 -0.26 0.01
C MET A 44 12.22 1.11 0.62
N ASP A 45 11.01 1.39 1.11
CA ASP A 45 10.69 2.65 1.79
C ASP A 45 9.49 2.52 2.73
N ASP A 46 9.50 3.31 3.79
CA ASP A 46 8.37 3.51 4.70
C ASP A 46 7.83 4.93 4.53
N LEU A 47 6.67 5.01 3.89
CA LEU A 47 5.99 6.24 3.53
C LEU A 47 4.79 6.51 4.42
N SER A 48 4.69 5.85 5.57
CA SER A 48 3.59 5.99 6.53
C SER A 48 3.29 7.45 6.80
N PHE A 49 1.99 7.77 6.88
CA PHE A 49 1.54 9.14 6.82
C PHE A 49 0.27 9.37 7.64
N LYS A 50 0.30 10.47 8.39
CA LYS A 50 -0.84 10.96 9.15
C LYS A 50 -1.52 12.11 8.43
N GLY A 51 -2.77 11.91 8.03
CA GLY A 51 -3.58 12.94 7.39
C GLY A 51 -4.88 12.39 6.81
N SER A 52 -5.57 13.23 6.04
CA SER A 52 -6.85 12.86 5.44
C SER A 52 -6.70 11.75 4.40
N PRO A 53 -7.79 11.00 4.09
CA PRO A 53 -7.79 9.99 3.05
C PRO A 53 -7.21 10.44 1.72
N ALA A 54 -7.59 11.64 1.25
CA ALA A 54 -7.06 12.21 0.02
C ALA A 54 -5.53 12.41 0.05
N LYS A 55 -4.96 12.83 1.19
CA LYS A 55 -3.52 13.10 1.29
C LYS A 55 -2.69 11.81 1.25
N TRP A 56 -3.10 10.78 1.99
CA TRP A 56 -2.38 9.51 1.93
C TRP A 56 -2.60 8.81 0.59
N ALA A 57 -3.78 8.94 -0.03
CA ALA A 57 -4.03 8.41 -1.38
C ALA A 57 -3.08 9.02 -2.41
N TYR A 58 -2.85 10.33 -2.38
CA TYR A 58 -1.86 10.98 -3.23
C TYR A 58 -0.44 10.42 -3.01
N LYS A 59 -0.07 10.13 -1.76
CA LYS A 59 1.25 9.56 -1.42
C LYS A 59 1.41 8.14 -1.95
N VAL A 60 0.36 7.31 -1.85
CA VAL A 60 0.32 5.97 -2.43
C VAL A 60 0.46 5.99 -3.95
N ILE A 61 -0.27 6.88 -4.63
CA ILE A 61 -0.23 7.02 -6.10
C ILE A 61 1.15 7.54 -6.55
N SER A 62 1.71 8.50 -5.84
CA SER A 62 3.06 9.01 -6.10
C SER A 62 4.09 7.89 -6.00
N ALA A 63 4.06 7.11 -4.92
CA ALA A 63 4.94 5.96 -4.73
C ALA A 63 4.77 4.89 -5.82
N TYR A 64 3.53 4.61 -6.22
CA TYR A 64 3.25 3.65 -7.29
C TYR A 64 3.97 4.03 -8.59
N TRP A 65 3.92 5.30 -8.98
CA TRP A 65 4.56 5.78 -10.20
C TRP A 65 6.07 5.95 -10.06
N GLU A 66 6.54 6.49 -8.94
CA GLU A 66 7.97 6.74 -8.68
C GLU A 66 8.76 5.43 -8.65
N TYR A 67 8.26 4.41 -7.97
CA TYR A 67 8.89 3.10 -7.87
C TYR A 67 8.53 2.16 -9.02
N LYS A 68 7.68 2.61 -9.96
CA LYS A 68 7.11 1.77 -11.02
C LYS A 68 6.52 0.47 -10.47
N ALA A 69 5.78 0.59 -9.37
CA ALA A 69 5.18 -0.55 -8.70
C ALA A 69 4.19 -1.26 -9.63
N ASP A 70 4.14 -2.58 -9.53
CA ASP A 70 3.20 -3.40 -10.29
C ASP A 70 1.77 -3.25 -9.77
N ARG A 71 1.64 -2.97 -8.47
CA ARG A 71 0.33 -2.95 -7.79
C ARG A 71 0.34 -2.27 -6.43
N VAL A 72 -0.78 -1.64 -6.09
CA VAL A 72 -1.17 -1.29 -4.73
C VAL A 72 -1.96 -2.43 -4.09
N VAL A 73 -1.57 -2.84 -2.88
CA VAL A 73 -2.27 -3.87 -2.11
C VAL A 73 -2.77 -3.29 -0.79
N ALA A 74 -4.01 -3.60 -0.40
CA ALA A 74 -4.58 -3.16 0.86
C ALA A 74 -5.52 -4.19 1.47
N GLU A 75 -5.65 -4.21 2.79
CA GLU A 75 -6.55 -5.14 3.47
C GLU A 75 -8.04 -4.76 3.29
N ILE A 76 -8.87 -5.73 2.90
CA ILE A 76 -10.30 -5.50 2.63
C ILE A 76 -11.11 -5.32 3.91
N ASN A 77 -10.75 -6.03 4.98
CA ASN A 77 -11.52 -6.06 6.24
C ASN A 77 -11.50 -4.71 6.98
N GLN A 78 -10.61 -3.80 6.60
CA GLN A 78 -10.53 -2.43 7.10
C GLN A 78 -11.01 -1.43 6.04
N GLY A 79 -11.98 -1.79 5.20
CA GLY A 79 -12.53 -0.86 4.20
C GLY A 79 -11.73 -0.82 2.89
N GLY A 80 -11.21 -1.96 2.43
CA GLY A 80 -10.50 -2.02 1.14
C GLY A 80 -11.35 -1.58 -0.05
N ASP A 81 -12.67 -1.78 0.00
CA ASP A 81 -13.58 -1.22 -1.02
C ASP A 81 -13.50 0.33 -1.05
N LEU A 82 -13.39 0.98 0.12
CA LEU A 82 -13.20 2.43 0.21
C LEU A 82 -11.81 2.85 -0.29
N VAL A 83 -10.76 2.06 -0.04
CA VAL A 83 -9.42 2.32 -0.56
C VAL A 83 -9.41 2.25 -2.08
N GLU A 84 -9.98 1.20 -2.66
CA GLU A 84 -10.04 1.05 -4.11
C GLU A 84 -10.79 2.22 -4.76
N GLN A 85 -12.00 2.52 -4.27
CA GLN A 85 -12.79 3.64 -4.79
C GLN A 85 -12.05 4.97 -4.69
N LEU A 86 -11.39 5.22 -3.55
CA LEU A 86 -10.61 6.43 -3.35
C LEU A 86 -9.46 6.52 -4.34
N LEU A 87 -8.63 5.48 -4.46
CA LEU A 87 -7.50 5.47 -5.39
C LEU A 87 -7.96 5.62 -6.84
N ARG A 88 -9.01 4.91 -7.25
CA ARG A 88 -9.60 5.00 -8.59
C ARG A 88 -10.17 6.39 -8.89
N SER A 89 -10.67 7.11 -7.88
CA SER A 89 -11.17 8.47 -8.04
C SER A 89 -10.06 9.49 -8.36
N PHE A 90 -8.83 9.24 -7.90
CA PHE A 90 -7.67 10.08 -8.19
C PHE A 90 -6.92 9.62 -9.44
N ASP A 91 -6.71 8.31 -9.60
CA ASP A 91 -6.03 7.73 -10.75
C ASP A 91 -6.62 6.35 -11.11
N PRO A 92 -7.42 6.26 -12.18
CA PRO A 92 -8.02 5.00 -12.60
C PRO A 92 -7.00 4.00 -13.18
N LYS A 93 -5.74 4.39 -13.44
CA LYS A 93 -4.71 3.50 -14.01
C LYS A 93 -3.95 2.67 -12.98
N VAL A 94 -4.04 3.02 -11.70
CA VAL A 94 -3.30 2.33 -10.61
C VAL A 94 -3.79 0.89 -10.48
N SER A 95 -2.92 -0.11 -10.66
CA SER A 95 -3.33 -1.50 -10.39
C SER A 95 -3.60 -1.67 -8.90
N TYR A 96 -4.73 -2.26 -8.53
CA TYR A 96 -5.13 -2.47 -7.14
C TYR A 96 -5.51 -3.93 -6.89
N LYS A 97 -5.20 -4.46 -5.70
CA LYS A 97 -5.73 -5.73 -5.21
C LYS A 97 -6.01 -5.65 -3.72
N GLY A 98 -7.28 -5.79 -3.37
CA GLY A 98 -7.69 -6.05 -2.01
C GLY A 98 -7.22 -7.45 -1.56
N VAL A 99 -6.62 -7.54 -0.39
CA VAL A 99 -6.29 -8.82 0.26
C VAL A 99 -7.17 -9.04 1.48
N ARG A 100 -7.66 -10.27 1.66
CA ARG A 100 -8.33 -10.66 2.91
C ARG A 100 -7.28 -11.23 3.84
N ALA A 101 -7.08 -10.62 5.00
CA ALA A 101 -6.31 -11.25 6.06
C ALA A 101 -7.06 -12.50 6.53
N SER A 102 -6.51 -13.69 6.31
CA SER A 102 -7.09 -14.97 6.77
C SER A 102 -6.62 -15.38 8.17
N ARG A 103 -5.65 -14.67 8.77
CA ARG A 103 -5.12 -14.96 10.12
C ARG A 103 -4.76 -13.66 10.83
N GLY A 104 -5.72 -13.10 11.57
CA GLY A 104 -5.55 -11.82 12.24
C GLY A 104 -6.21 -11.73 13.60
N LYS A 105 -6.18 -12.81 14.41
CA LYS A 105 -6.30 -12.76 15.88
C LYS A 105 -5.63 -13.99 16.50
N VAL A 106 -4.31 -14.12 16.39
CA VAL A 106 -3.59 -14.83 17.45
C VAL A 106 -3.27 -13.78 18.48
N THR A 107 -4.14 -13.67 19.48
CA THR A 107 -3.83 -13.00 20.74
C THR A 107 -2.51 -13.59 21.24
N ARG A 108 -1.44 -12.81 21.28
CA ARG A 108 -0.30 -13.16 22.13
C ARG A 108 -0.79 -12.99 23.56
N ALA A 109 -0.85 -14.10 24.30
CA ALA A 109 -0.84 -14.09 25.76
C ALA A 109 0.56 -13.75 26.26
#